data_AF-A0A6C0L6U3-F1
#
_entry.id   AF-A0A6C0L6U3-F1
#
_cell.length_a   1.000
_cell.length_b   1.000
_cell.length_c   1.000
_cell.angle_alpha   90.00
_cell.angle_beta   90.00
_cell.angle_gamma   90.00
#
_symmetry.space_group_name_H-M   'P 1'
#
loop_
_entity.id
_entity.type
_entity.pdbx_description
1 polymer ?
#
loop_
_entity_poly.entity_id
_entity_poly.type
_entity_poly.pdbx_seq_one_letter_code
_entity_poly.pdbx_strand_id
1 'polypeptide(L)'
;MENIILQPEEPISNRLPLKKRPPSAEQIYKNLVTFPISKEVSRYPRQTDTTIQPAFHNLLQTNLDLLVPNIDIGYQMSIDSDQMFEWILTAKEYVNKLNEDFQQKCDKKSQKLLAIEERTQRSKNFRMEPMDRLPEDMVRYIYEFLLPETRIQIFRARYPNLDANIMKLKVPYLKALLKNIETKTYTPMMNSLYKYNRNRCLPIGFYMRFGYVHKEDCMNKINKFIGTCETAVAHSPSDYKYFQRKALKMMMALIYLAKRKQVLDKPYAPELEAPKPVKKARKSRTKKKET
;
A
#
# COMPACT_ATOMS: atom_id res chain seq x y z
N MET A 1 -14.66 53.42 50.27
CA MET A 1 -15.68 52.36 50.30
C MET A 1 -16.40 52.42 48.95
N GLU A 2 -15.89 51.70 47.96
CA GLU A 2 -16.50 51.61 46.64
C GLU A 2 -17.16 50.24 46.51
N ASN A 3 -18.48 50.26 46.31
CA ASN A 3 -19.29 49.07 46.09
C ASN A 3 -19.10 48.60 44.65
N ILE A 4 -18.51 47.42 44.48
CA ILE A 4 -18.49 46.68 43.23
C ILE A 4 -19.85 46.00 43.07
N ILE A 5 -20.68 46.54 42.18
CA ILE A 5 -21.93 45.89 41.74
C ILE A 5 -21.55 44.82 40.72
N LEU A 6 -21.60 43.55 41.14
CA LEU A 6 -21.56 42.41 40.22
C LEU A 6 -22.90 42.30 39.51
N GLN A 7 -22.91 42.46 38.19
CA GLN A 7 -24.06 42.10 37.36
C GLN A 7 -24.19 40.56 37.27
N PRO A 8 -25.41 40.00 37.20
CA PRO A 8 -25.59 38.55 37.12
C PRO A 8 -25.29 38.05 35.70
N GLU A 9 -24.55 36.95 35.61
CA GLU A 9 -24.35 36.20 34.36
C GLU A 9 -25.69 35.64 33.86
N GLU A 10 -26.11 36.03 32.67
CA GLU A 10 -27.18 35.34 31.95
C GLU A 10 -26.69 33.96 31.46
N PRO A 11 -27.47 32.88 31.63
CA PRO A 11 -27.10 31.58 31.10
C PRO A 11 -27.29 31.56 29.58
N ILE A 12 -26.18 31.40 28.85
CA ILE A 12 -26.15 31.12 27.41
C ILE A 12 -26.80 29.75 27.16
N SER A 13 -28.11 29.72 27.00
CA SER A 13 -28.86 28.54 26.52
C SER A 13 -29.12 28.68 25.02
N ASN A 14 -28.05 28.58 24.23
CA ASN A 14 -28.16 28.38 22.78
C ASN A 14 -27.81 26.92 22.45
N ARG A 15 -28.66 25.98 22.89
CA ARG A 15 -28.69 24.64 22.28
C ARG A 15 -29.66 24.69 21.10
N LEU A 16 -29.10 24.90 19.90
CA LEU A 16 -29.79 24.63 18.64
C LEU A 16 -30.42 23.22 18.70
N PRO A 17 -31.67 23.05 18.24
CA PRO A 17 -32.32 21.75 18.25
C PRO A 17 -31.47 20.75 17.46
N LEU A 18 -31.24 19.58 18.06
CA LEU A 18 -30.60 18.43 17.42
C LEU A 18 -31.37 18.15 16.11
N LYS A 19 -30.79 18.54 14.97
CA LYS A 19 -31.26 18.11 13.64
C LYS A 19 -31.38 16.59 13.70
N LYS A 20 -32.60 16.06 13.57
CA LYS A 20 -32.84 14.63 13.42
C LYS A 20 -31.89 14.13 12.33
N ARG A 21 -31.05 13.14 12.66
CA ARG A 21 -30.16 12.55 11.65
C ARG A 21 -31.02 12.04 10.50
N PRO A 22 -30.64 12.31 9.24
CA PRO A 22 -31.36 11.75 8.11
C PRO A 22 -31.38 10.20 8.23
N PRO A 23 -32.47 9.55 7.78
CA PRO A 23 -32.60 8.11 7.88
C PRO A 23 -31.44 7.41 7.17
N SER A 24 -31.00 6.28 7.72
CA SER A 24 -30.00 5.45 7.06
C SER A 24 -30.61 4.70 5.86
N ALA A 25 -29.79 4.30 4.90
CA ALA A 25 -30.26 3.48 3.77
C ALA A 25 -30.99 2.21 4.24
N GLU A 26 -30.54 1.60 5.36
CA GLU A 26 -31.19 0.43 5.96
C GLU A 26 -32.59 0.74 6.51
N GLN A 27 -32.80 1.94 7.06
CA GLN A 27 -34.11 2.37 7.55
C GLN A 27 -35.09 2.60 6.40
N ILE A 28 -34.63 3.22 5.30
CA ILE A 28 -35.45 3.42 4.09
C ILE A 28 -35.77 2.06 3.44
N TYR A 29 -34.80 1.13 3.41
CA TYR A 29 -35.02 -0.21 2.89
C TYR A 29 -36.10 -0.99 3.67
N LYS A 30 -36.16 -0.84 5.00
CA LYS A 30 -37.22 -1.48 5.80
C LYS A 30 -38.61 -1.01 5.42
N ASN A 31 -38.76 0.28 5.10
CA ASN A 31 -40.00 0.83 4.58
C ASN A 31 -40.27 0.36 3.15
N LEU A 32 -39.23 0.20 2.34
CA LEU A 32 -39.36 -0.26 0.96
C LEU A 32 -39.86 -1.72 0.88
N VAL A 33 -39.47 -2.58 1.82
CA VAL A 33 -39.86 -4.00 1.87
C VAL A 33 -41.33 -4.22 2.29
N THR A 34 -42.05 -3.19 2.75
CA THR A 34 -43.50 -3.30 3.00
C THR A 34 -44.30 -3.42 1.70
N PHE A 35 -43.71 -2.99 0.57
CA PHE A 35 -44.29 -3.11 -0.76
C PHE A 35 -43.90 -4.44 -1.43
N PRO A 36 -44.67 -4.92 -2.43
CA PRO A 36 -44.41 -6.19 -3.10
C PRO A 36 -43.16 -6.13 -3.99
N ILE A 37 -42.00 -6.33 -3.38
CA ILE A 37 -40.69 -6.44 -4.04
C ILE A 37 -40.25 -7.90 -4.08
N SER A 38 -39.53 -8.27 -5.14
CA SER A 38 -38.96 -9.62 -5.23
C SER A 38 -38.06 -9.92 -4.02
N LYS A 39 -38.38 -11.01 -3.32
CA LYS A 39 -37.56 -11.50 -2.18
C LYS A 39 -36.28 -12.20 -2.65
N GLU A 40 -36.23 -12.57 -3.93
CA GLU A 40 -35.09 -13.26 -4.53
C GLU A 40 -34.11 -12.24 -5.10
N VAL A 41 -33.01 -12.05 -4.37
CA VAL A 41 -31.89 -11.22 -4.81
C VAL A 41 -31.06 -12.00 -5.83
N SER A 42 -30.69 -11.38 -6.94
CA SER A 42 -29.76 -11.96 -7.90
C SER A 42 -28.37 -12.05 -7.27
N ARG A 43 -27.80 -13.25 -7.22
CA ARG A 43 -26.53 -13.56 -6.54
C ARG A 43 -25.53 -14.12 -7.52
N TYR A 44 -24.25 -14.06 -7.13
CA TYR A 44 -23.24 -14.84 -7.81
C TYR A 44 -23.61 -16.34 -7.78
N PRO A 45 -23.48 -17.05 -8.91
CA PRO A 45 -23.65 -18.50 -8.94
C PRO A 45 -22.71 -19.16 -7.94
N ARG A 46 -23.19 -20.23 -7.31
CA ARG A 46 -22.36 -21.03 -6.40
C ARG A 46 -21.26 -21.71 -7.22
N GLN A 47 -20.15 -22.05 -6.59
CA GLN A 47 -19.04 -22.74 -7.27
C GLN A 47 -19.45 -24.07 -7.93
N THR A 48 -20.61 -24.63 -7.54
CA THR A 48 -21.22 -25.84 -8.11
C THR A 48 -22.02 -25.59 -9.39
N ASP A 49 -22.31 -24.34 -9.72
CA ASP A 49 -23.12 -24.00 -10.89
C ASP A 49 -22.22 -23.90 -12.12
N THR A 50 -22.49 -24.70 -13.15
CA THR A 50 -21.73 -24.76 -14.42
C THR A 50 -22.00 -23.57 -15.35
N THR A 51 -22.68 -22.53 -14.87
CA THR A 51 -23.06 -21.35 -15.65
C THR A 51 -21.96 -20.30 -15.68
N ILE A 52 -21.90 -19.57 -16.80
CA ILE A 52 -21.00 -18.43 -17.00
C ILE A 52 -21.22 -17.44 -15.85
N GLN A 53 -20.16 -17.12 -15.10
CA GLN A 53 -20.26 -16.16 -14.01
C GLN A 53 -20.71 -14.79 -14.58
N PRO A 54 -21.86 -14.24 -14.13
CA PRO A 54 -22.31 -12.95 -14.59
C PRO A 54 -21.31 -11.87 -14.15
N ALA A 55 -21.07 -10.91 -15.04
CA ALA A 55 -20.26 -9.74 -14.70
C ALA A 55 -20.89 -9.00 -13.51
N PHE A 56 -20.05 -8.38 -12.67
CA PHE A 56 -20.52 -7.58 -11.52
C PHE A 56 -21.56 -6.52 -11.92
N HIS A 57 -21.37 -5.91 -13.10
CA HIS A 57 -22.30 -4.96 -13.68
C HIS A 57 -23.72 -5.56 -13.86
N ASN A 58 -23.81 -6.77 -14.41
CA ASN A 58 -25.09 -7.42 -14.66
C ASN A 58 -25.82 -7.72 -13.35
N LEU A 59 -25.11 -8.19 -12.32
CA LEU A 59 -25.70 -8.43 -11.00
C LEU A 59 -26.21 -7.12 -10.37
N LEU A 60 -25.46 -6.03 -10.52
CA LEU A 60 -25.87 -4.73 -9.99
C LEU A 60 -27.13 -4.23 -10.70
N GLN A 61 -27.15 -4.29 -12.04
CA GLN A 61 -28.29 -3.86 -12.85
C GLN A 61 -29.54 -4.69 -12.54
N THR A 62 -29.45 -6.02 -12.57
CA THR A 62 -30.59 -6.89 -12.25
C THR A 62 -31.16 -6.62 -10.87
N ASN A 63 -30.30 -6.42 -9.86
CA ASN A 63 -30.79 -6.11 -8.50
C ASN A 63 -31.40 -4.72 -8.39
N LEU A 64 -30.92 -3.73 -9.17
CA LEU A 64 -31.55 -2.41 -9.24
C LEU A 64 -32.93 -2.49 -9.90
N ASP A 65 -33.06 -3.26 -10.99
CA ASP A 65 -34.34 -3.46 -11.67
C ASP A 65 -35.38 -4.12 -10.75
N LEU A 66 -34.96 -5.07 -9.91
CA LEU A 66 -35.84 -5.68 -8.91
C LEU A 66 -36.33 -4.72 -7.82
N LEU A 67 -35.60 -3.63 -7.56
CA LEU A 67 -35.99 -2.59 -6.59
C LEU A 67 -36.96 -1.56 -7.18
N VAL A 68 -37.09 -1.52 -8.51
CA VAL A 68 -38.04 -0.62 -9.18
C VAL A 68 -39.46 -1.13 -8.91
N PRO A 69 -40.38 -0.29 -8.40
CA PRO A 69 -41.76 -0.67 -8.20
C PRO A 69 -42.42 -1.22 -9.47
N ASN A 70 -43.04 -2.39 -9.37
CA ASN A 70 -43.85 -2.93 -10.45
C ASN A 70 -45.31 -2.46 -10.28
N ILE A 71 -45.68 -1.46 -11.08
CA ILE A 71 -46.99 -0.81 -11.01
C ILE A 71 -48.13 -1.80 -11.35
N ASP A 72 -47.92 -2.70 -12.32
CA ASP A 72 -48.92 -3.68 -12.73
C ASP A 72 -49.24 -4.66 -11.59
N ILE A 73 -48.22 -5.10 -10.85
CA ILE A 73 -48.40 -5.91 -9.63
C ILE A 73 -49.09 -5.09 -8.54
N GLY A 74 -48.76 -3.81 -8.41
CA GLY A 74 -49.44 -2.90 -7.48
C GLY A 74 -50.95 -2.82 -7.73
N TYR A 75 -51.35 -2.65 -8.99
CA TYR A 75 -52.77 -2.70 -9.39
C TYR A 75 -53.41 -4.06 -9.14
N GLN A 76 -52.71 -5.17 -9.43
CA GLN A 76 -53.23 -6.52 -9.18
C GLN A 76 -53.47 -6.77 -7.67
N MET A 77 -52.70 -6.12 -6.79
CA MET A 77 -52.86 -6.20 -5.34
C MET A 77 -53.81 -5.15 -4.76
N SER A 78 -54.51 -4.39 -5.60
CA SER A 78 -55.43 -3.32 -5.20
C SER A 78 -54.77 -2.25 -4.31
N ILE A 79 -53.48 -1.95 -4.55
CA ILE A 79 -52.77 -0.86 -3.88
C ILE A 79 -53.30 0.47 -4.42
N ASP A 80 -53.55 1.42 -3.52
CA ASP A 80 -54.03 2.74 -3.91
C ASP A 80 -52.97 3.57 -4.63
N SER A 81 -53.41 4.51 -5.46
CA SER A 81 -52.53 5.40 -6.23
C SER A 81 -51.55 6.15 -5.32
N ASP A 82 -52.00 6.67 -4.19
CA ASP A 82 -51.14 7.43 -3.27
C ASP A 82 -50.05 6.54 -2.65
N GLN A 83 -50.38 5.29 -2.34
CA GLN A 83 -49.42 4.31 -1.83
C GLN A 83 -48.41 3.86 -2.90
N MET A 84 -48.84 3.77 -4.16
CA MET A 84 -47.91 3.50 -5.28
C MET A 84 -46.95 4.68 -5.52
N PHE A 85 -47.42 5.92 -5.38
CA PHE A 85 -46.54 7.09 -5.41
C PHE A 85 -45.53 7.07 -4.26
N GLU A 86 -45.98 6.76 -3.04
CA GLU A 86 -45.09 6.62 -1.88
C GLU A 86 -44.03 5.52 -2.11
N TRP A 87 -44.42 4.39 -2.70
CA TRP A 87 -43.48 3.31 -3.07
C TRP A 87 -42.39 3.81 -4.03
N ILE A 88 -42.77 4.51 -5.10
CA ILE A 88 -41.85 5.08 -6.09
C ILE A 88 -40.89 6.07 -5.43
N LEU A 89 -41.41 6.97 -4.59
CA LEU A 89 -40.59 7.95 -3.88
C LEU A 89 -39.61 7.28 -2.92
N THR A 90 -40.07 6.28 -2.17
CA THR A 90 -39.24 5.53 -1.21
C THR A 90 -38.13 4.76 -1.92
N ALA A 91 -38.42 4.12 -3.05
CA ALA A 91 -37.43 3.43 -3.87
C ALA A 91 -36.35 4.39 -4.40
N LYS A 92 -36.77 5.55 -4.89
CA LYS A 92 -35.87 6.61 -5.36
C LYS A 92 -35.02 7.16 -4.22
N GLU A 93 -35.59 7.41 -3.05
CA GLU A 93 -34.86 7.88 -1.87
C GLU A 93 -33.79 6.88 -1.43
N TYR A 94 -34.13 5.58 -1.41
CA TYR A 94 -33.21 4.52 -1.05
C TYR A 94 -31.99 4.47 -1.99
N VAL A 95 -32.22 4.49 -3.30
CA VAL A 95 -31.14 4.45 -4.31
C VAL A 95 -30.28 5.71 -4.24
N ASN A 96 -30.88 6.89 -4.07
CA ASN A 96 -30.14 8.12 -3.87
C ASN A 96 -29.23 8.02 -2.64
N LYS A 97 -29.72 7.44 -1.54
CA LYS A 97 -28.92 7.28 -0.33
C LYS A 97 -27.75 6.31 -0.51
N LEU A 98 -27.97 5.20 -1.21
CA LEU A 98 -26.90 4.27 -1.56
C LEU A 98 -25.83 4.93 -2.45
N ASN A 99 -26.26 5.75 -3.42
CA ASN A 99 -25.34 6.48 -4.29
C ASN A 99 -24.51 7.50 -3.48
N GLU A 100 -25.12 8.27 -2.57
CA GLU A 100 -24.39 9.16 -1.67
C GLU A 100 -23.32 8.40 -0.85
N ASP A 101 -23.68 7.27 -0.24
CA ASP A 101 -22.75 6.46 0.55
C ASP A 101 -21.61 5.88 -0.31
N PHE A 102 -21.91 5.51 -1.55
CA PHE A 102 -20.91 5.05 -2.52
C PHE A 102 -19.96 6.18 -2.93
N GLN A 103 -20.49 7.35 -3.28
CA GLN A 103 -19.70 8.54 -3.61
C GLN A 103 -18.77 8.91 -2.44
N GLN A 104 -19.26 8.95 -1.21
CA GLN A 104 -18.42 9.21 -0.03
C GLN A 104 -17.29 8.18 0.13
N LYS A 105 -17.53 6.91 -0.18
CA LYS A 105 -16.47 5.88 -0.17
C LYS A 105 -15.43 6.16 -1.25
N CYS A 106 -15.86 6.53 -2.46
CA CYS A 106 -14.96 6.93 -3.55
C CYS A 106 -14.17 8.20 -3.20
N ASP A 107 -14.81 9.22 -2.64
CA ASP A 107 -14.16 10.47 -2.23
C ASP A 107 -13.10 10.22 -1.15
N LYS A 108 -13.41 9.38 -0.14
CA LYS A 108 -12.41 8.96 0.85
C LYS A 108 -11.21 8.24 0.23
N LYS A 109 -11.42 7.47 -0.84
CA LYS A 109 -10.33 6.82 -1.58
C LYS A 109 -9.54 7.84 -2.41
N SER A 110 -10.20 8.80 -3.03
CA SER A 110 -9.57 9.89 -3.78
C SER A 110 -8.70 10.76 -2.85
N GLN A 111 -9.24 11.20 -1.71
CA GLN A 111 -8.47 11.93 -0.69
C GLN A 111 -7.27 11.12 -0.18
N LYS A 112 -7.45 9.81 0.02
CA LYS A 112 -6.35 8.93 0.39
C LYS A 112 -5.27 8.85 -0.69
N LEU A 113 -5.66 8.81 -1.97
CA LEU A 113 -4.72 8.84 -3.09
C LEU A 113 -3.92 10.14 -3.11
N LEU A 114 -4.59 11.29 -3.00
CA LEU A 114 -3.95 12.60 -2.91
C LEU A 114 -2.96 12.67 -1.74
N ALA A 115 -3.34 12.18 -0.56
CA ALA A 115 -2.45 12.13 0.59
C ALA A 115 -1.24 11.20 0.37
N ILE A 116 -1.41 10.09 -0.37
CA ILE A 116 -0.30 9.21 -0.76
C ILE A 116 0.63 9.90 -1.75
N GLU A 117 0.09 10.60 -2.74
CA GLU A 117 0.88 11.36 -3.72
C GLU A 117 1.67 12.47 -3.04
N GLU A 118 1.03 13.26 -2.18
CA GLU A 118 1.69 14.31 -1.41
C GLU A 118 2.81 13.72 -0.53
N ARG A 119 2.53 12.62 0.17
CA ARG A 119 3.56 11.91 0.96
C ARG A 119 4.70 11.40 0.07
N THR A 120 4.40 10.94 -1.14
CA THR A 120 5.39 10.45 -2.10
C THR A 120 6.26 11.60 -2.61
N GLN A 121 5.68 12.74 -2.94
CA GLN A 121 6.42 13.94 -3.32
C GLN A 121 7.33 14.44 -2.18
N ARG A 122 6.79 14.54 -0.96
CA ARG A 122 7.57 14.88 0.24
C ARG A 122 8.71 13.88 0.47
N SER A 123 8.48 12.60 0.22
CA SER A 123 9.51 11.55 0.33
C SER A 123 10.58 11.67 -0.76
N LYS A 124 10.22 12.06 -1.99
CA LYS A 124 11.18 12.33 -3.07
C LYS A 124 12.07 13.54 -2.76
N ASN A 125 11.49 14.56 -2.15
CA ASN A 125 12.20 15.78 -1.75
C ASN A 125 12.95 15.63 -0.41
N PHE A 126 12.86 14.47 0.23
CA PHE A 126 13.53 14.20 1.49
C PHE A 126 15.04 14.14 1.27
N ARG A 127 15.76 15.17 1.74
CA ARG A 127 17.21 15.23 1.69
C ARG A 127 17.80 14.34 2.78
N MET A 128 18.71 13.46 2.37
CA MET A 128 19.38 12.52 3.28
C MET A 128 20.57 13.16 4.00
N GLU A 129 21.14 14.26 3.47
CA GLU A 129 22.36 14.88 4.01
C GLU A 129 22.26 15.31 5.49
N PRO A 130 21.14 15.89 5.98
CA PRO A 130 21.01 16.24 7.39
C PRO A 130 20.93 15.03 8.32
N MET A 131 20.49 13.86 7.82
CA MET A 131 20.38 12.65 8.64
C MET A 131 21.73 12.06 9.02
N ASP A 132 22.76 12.22 8.20
CA ASP A 132 24.10 11.69 8.50
C ASP A 132 24.78 12.42 9.67
N ARG A 133 24.26 13.58 10.08
CA ARG A 133 24.71 14.33 11.26
C ARG A 133 24.05 13.86 12.56
N LEU A 134 23.00 13.05 12.47
CA LEU A 134 22.29 12.54 13.63
C LEU A 134 23.01 11.31 14.21
N PRO A 135 22.96 11.11 15.54
CA PRO A 135 23.36 9.84 16.14
C PRO A 135 22.61 8.67 15.50
N GLU A 136 23.31 7.54 15.30
CA GLU A 136 22.76 6.34 14.64
C GLU A 136 21.44 5.86 15.28
N ASP A 137 21.30 6.01 16.61
CA ASP A 137 20.07 5.63 17.32
C ASP A 137 18.87 6.51 16.96
N MET A 138 19.09 7.82 16.75
CA MET A 138 18.03 8.73 16.28
C MET A 138 17.65 8.42 14.84
N VAL A 139 18.63 8.14 13.97
CA VAL A 139 18.37 7.70 12.59
C VAL A 139 17.56 6.41 12.58
N ARG A 140 17.92 5.44 13.44
CA ARG A 140 17.18 4.18 13.58
C ARG A 140 15.74 4.43 14.02
N TYR A 141 15.54 5.29 15.01
CA TYR A 141 14.21 5.67 15.50
C TYR A 141 13.36 6.33 14.40
N ILE A 142 13.92 7.27 13.64
CA ILE A 142 13.20 7.91 12.54
C ILE A 142 12.81 6.88 11.47
N TYR A 143 13.70 5.94 11.14
CA TYR A 143 13.40 4.88 10.17
C TYR A 143 12.29 3.92 10.62
N GLU A 144 11.94 3.85 11.91
CA GLU A 144 10.80 3.04 12.38
C GLU A 144 9.45 3.62 11.94
N PHE A 145 9.36 4.94 11.73
CA PHE A 145 8.15 5.61 11.23
C PHE A 145 8.00 5.57 9.71
N LEU A 146 9.05 5.15 9.00
CA LEU A 146 9.04 5.07 7.55
C LEU A 146 8.43 3.76 7.06
N LEU A 147 7.72 3.85 5.94
CA LEU A 147 7.18 2.67 5.27
C LEU A 147 8.32 1.79 4.74
N PRO A 148 8.13 0.46 4.65
CA PRO A 148 9.19 -0.44 4.21
C PRO A 148 9.80 -0.07 2.85
N GLU A 149 8.97 0.41 1.92
CA GLU A 149 9.35 0.75 0.56
C GLU A 149 10.24 2.00 0.53
N THR A 150 9.89 3.00 1.35
CA THR A 150 10.70 4.22 1.55
C THR A 150 12.06 3.85 2.15
N ARG A 151 12.09 2.94 3.12
CA ARG A 151 13.35 2.48 3.74
C ARG A 151 14.24 1.74 2.76
N ILE A 152 13.67 0.90 1.90
CA ILE A 152 14.40 0.21 0.82
C ILE A 152 15.05 1.25 -0.11
N GLN A 153 14.31 2.27 -0.54
CA GLN A 153 14.83 3.34 -1.40
C GLN A 153 15.98 4.10 -0.71
N ILE A 154 15.80 4.47 0.56
CA ILE A 154 16.84 5.12 1.37
C ILE A 154 18.10 4.27 1.46
N PHE A 155 17.96 2.96 1.71
CA PHE A 155 19.10 2.07 1.80
C PHE A 155 19.84 1.91 0.47
N ARG A 156 19.12 1.88 -0.66
CA ARG A 156 19.73 1.89 -2.00
C ARG A 156 20.50 3.18 -2.28
N ALA A 157 19.92 4.33 -1.92
CA ALA A 157 20.57 5.62 -2.10
C ALA A 157 21.83 5.77 -1.22
N ARG A 158 21.78 5.28 0.03
CA ARG A 158 22.89 5.35 0.98
C ARG A 158 24.04 4.38 0.66
N TYR A 159 23.71 3.23 0.07
CA TYR A 159 24.67 2.17 -0.28
C TYR A 159 24.52 1.73 -1.74
N PRO A 160 24.83 2.60 -2.73
CA PRO A 160 24.65 2.28 -4.15
C PRO A 160 25.51 1.09 -4.60
N ASN A 161 26.67 0.88 -3.96
CA ASN A 161 27.61 -0.20 -4.25
C ASN A 161 27.43 -1.43 -3.33
N LEU A 162 26.25 -1.60 -2.70
CA LEU A 162 26.02 -2.69 -1.75
C LEU A 162 26.35 -4.06 -2.33
N ASP A 163 25.96 -4.34 -3.58
CA ASP A 163 26.21 -5.63 -4.22
C ASP A 163 27.70 -5.90 -4.40
N ALA A 164 28.46 -4.92 -4.89
CA ALA A 164 29.91 -5.00 -5.01
C ALA A 164 30.59 -5.21 -3.64
N ASN A 165 30.06 -4.59 -2.59
CA ASN A 165 30.55 -4.74 -1.22
C ASN A 165 30.30 -6.14 -0.66
N ILE A 166 29.14 -6.72 -0.94
CA ILE A 166 28.83 -8.09 -0.52
C ILE A 166 29.71 -9.11 -1.28
N MET A 167 30.05 -8.83 -2.54
CA MET A 167 30.95 -9.70 -3.33
C MET A 167 32.38 -9.79 -2.76
N LYS A 168 32.84 -8.77 -2.03
CA LYS A 168 34.12 -8.78 -1.30
C LYS A 168 34.14 -9.79 -0.14
N LEU A 169 32.99 -10.29 0.31
CA LEU A 169 32.91 -11.27 1.41
C LEU A 169 33.58 -12.60 1.06
N LYS A 170 34.18 -13.24 2.06
CA LYS A 170 34.67 -14.62 1.96
C LYS A 170 33.50 -15.58 1.71
N VAL A 171 33.74 -16.62 0.91
CA VAL A 171 32.75 -17.64 0.51
C VAL A 171 31.94 -18.22 1.70
N PRO A 172 32.53 -18.55 2.87
CA PRO A 172 31.78 -19.09 4.00
C PRO A 172 30.68 -18.15 4.52
N TYR A 173 30.90 -16.83 4.47
CA TYR A 173 29.90 -15.85 4.91
C TYR A 173 28.73 -15.76 3.93
N LEU A 174 29.00 -15.88 2.63
CA LEU A 174 27.97 -15.95 1.61
C LEU A 174 27.15 -17.24 1.72
N LYS A 175 27.78 -18.39 2.02
CA LYS A 175 27.06 -19.65 2.34
C LYS A 175 26.11 -19.47 3.50
N ALA A 176 26.61 -18.91 4.60
CA ALA A 176 25.83 -18.71 5.80
C ALA A 176 24.65 -17.74 5.55
N LEU A 177 24.88 -16.66 4.78
CA LEU A 177 23.84 -15.73 4.39
C LEU A 177 22.75 -16.40 3.57
N LEU A 178 23.11 -17.10 2.50
CA LEU A 178 22.14 -17.74 1.61
C LEU A 178 21.31 -18.78 2.36
N LYS A 179 21.94 -19.61 3.20
CA LYS A 179 21.25 -20.59 4.06
C LYS A 179 20.31 -19.90 5.06
N ASN A 180 20.69 -18.76 5.60
CA ASN A 180 19.85 -17.99 6.52
C ASN A 180 18.63 -17.38 5.80
N ILE A 181 18.81 -16.86 4.59
CA ILE A 181 17.71 -16.37 3.74
C ILE A 181 16.74 -17.51 3.41
N GLU A 182 17.27 -18.66 2.99
CA GLU A 182 16.48 -19.87 2.71
C GLU A 182 15.64 -20.28 3.93
N THR A 183 16.31 -20.57 5.05
CA THR A 183 15.67 -21.17 6.23
C THR A 183 14.78 -20.22 7.01
N LYS A 184 15.17 -18.94 7.18
CA LYS A 184 14.44 -17.99 8.02
C LYS A 184 13.45 -17.13 7.25
N THR A 185 13.58 -17.03 5.92
CA THR A 185 12.75 -16.11 5.12
C THR A 185 12.00 -16.82 4.03
N TYR A 186 12.69 -17.48 3.11
CA TYR A 186 12.07 -18.09 1.93
C TYR A 186 11.15 -19.25 2.32
N THR A 187 11.65 -20.27 3.03
CA THR A 187 10.84 -21.45 3.38
C THR A 187 9.60 -21.08 4.21
N PRO A 188 9.71 -20.25 5.27
CA PRO A 188 8.53 -19.80 6.01
C PRO A 188 7.59 -18.94 5.15
N MET A 189 8.12 -18.15 4.21
CA MET A 189 7.30 -17.39 3.28
C MET A 189 6.49 -18.34 2.40
N MET A 190 7.15 -19.25 1.70
CA MET A 190 6.52 -20.21 0.79
C MET A 190 5.44 -21.05 1.51
N ASN A 191 5.73 -21.54 2.71
CA ASN A 191 4.74 -22.27 3.52
C ASN A 191 3.52 -21.42 3.86
N SER A 192 3.71 -20.12 4.11
CA SER A 192 2.61 -19.19 4.40
C SER A 192 1.83 -18.72 3.17
N LEU A 193 2.39 -18.85 1.95
CA LEU A 193 1.74 -18.32 0.76
C LEU A 193 0.41 -19.02 0.47
N TYR A 194 0.38 -20.35 0.59
CA TYR A 194 -0.83 -21.14 0.35
C TYR A 194 -1.89 -20.89 1.40
N LYS A 195 -1.50 -20.79 2.68
CA LYS A 195 -2.43 -20.54 3.81
C LYS A 195 -3.24 -19.25 3.65
N TYR A 196 -2.65 -18.22 3.05
CA TYR A 196 -3.29 -16.90 2.88
C TYR A 196 -3.60 -16.57 1.41
N ASN A 197 -3.54 -17.56 0.51
CA ASN A 197 -3.73 -17.37 -0.93
C ASN A 197 -2.93 -16.19 -1.53
N ARG A 198 -1.66 -16.06 -1.09
CA ARG A 198 -0.71 -15.01 -1.52
C ARG A 198 0.17 -15.44 -2.68
N ASN A 199 0.19 -16.72 -3.03
CA ASN A 199 0.89 -17.27 -4.19
C ASN A 199 0.49 -16.57 -5.50
N ARG A 200 -0.78 -16.14 -5.64
CA ARG A 200 -1.27 -15.35 -6.79
C ARG A 200 -0.56 -14.00 -6.98
N CYS A 201 0.11 -13.48 -5.96
CA CYS A 201 0.86 -12.22 -6.05
C CYS A 201 2.25 -12.41 -6.71
N LEU A 202 2.69 -13.66 -6.88
CA LEU A 202 3.99 -14.01 -7.43
C LEU A 202 3.84 -14.53 -8.88
N PRO A 203 4.91 -14.49 -9.68
CA PRO A 203 4.91 -15.09 -11.01
C PRO A 203 4.49 -16.57 -10.96
N ILE A 204 3.79 -17.02 -12.01
CA ILE A 204 3.38 -18.42 -12.13
C ILE A 204 4.62 -19.32 -12.08
N GLY A 205 4.56 -20.35 -11.22
CA GLY A 205 5.68 -21.27 -11.03
C GLY A 205 6.88 -20.67 -10.29
N PHE A 206 6.71 -19.56 -9.56
CA PHE A 206 7.80 -18.98 -8.78
C PHE A 206 8.35 -20.00 -7.77
N TYR A 207 9.57 -20.45 -8.05
CA TYR A 207 10.36 -21.30 -7.18
C TYR A 207 11.83 -20.89 -7.28
N MET A 208 12.51 -20.85 -6.14
CA MET A 208 13.93 -20.63 -6.06
C MET A 208 14.64 -21.86 -5.52
N ARG A 209 15.62 -22.35 -6.28
CA ARG A 209 16.56 -23.36 -5.81
C ARG A 209 17.74 -22.68 -5.12
N PHE A 210 17.91 -22.92 -3.83
CA PHE A 210 19.03 -22.42 -3.05
C PHE A 210 20.23 -23.38 -3.21
N GLY A 211 21.31 -22.85 -3.76
CA GLY A 211 22.52 -23.57 -4.16
C GLY A 211 23.35 -22.64 -5.02
N TYR A 212 24.67 -22.74 -5.06
CA TYR A 212 25.45 -21.86 -5.91
C TYR A 212 26.80 -22.49 -6.25
N VAL A 213 27.32 -22.13 -7.43
CA VAL A 213 28.64 -22.54 -7.92
C VAL A 213 29.60 -21.37 -7.77
N HIS A 214 29.16 -20.17 -8.17
CA HIS A 214 29.94 -18.94 -8.09
C HIS A 214 29.33 -17.90 -7.13
N LYS A 215 30.15 -16.93 -6.67
CA LYS A 215 29.67 -15.86 -5.78
C LYS A 215 28.57 -15.01 -6.45
N GLU A 216 28.69 -14.78 -7.75
CA GLU A 216 27.70 -14.04 -8.56
C GLU A 216 26.33 -14.73 -8.53
N ASP A 217 26.28 -16.06 -8.63
CA ASP A 217 25.02 -16.81 -8.54
C ASP A 217 24.30 -16.58 -7.21
N CYS A 218 25.07 -16.46 -6.12
CA CYS A 218 24.51 -16.18 -4.80
C CYS A 218 23.84 -14.80 -4.78
N MET A 219 24.52 -13.78 -5.30
CA MET A 219 23.98 -12.42 -5.36
C MET A 219 22.79 -12.30 -6.30
N ASN A 220 22.87 -12.91 -7.48
CA ASN A 220 21.77 -12.95 -8.43
C ASN A 220 20.52 -13.59 -7.82
N LYS A 221 20.67 -14.64 -7.01
CA LYS A 221 19.54 -15.25 -6.29
C LYS A 221 18.96 -14.32 -5.23
N ILE A 222 19.80 -13.69 -4.42
CA ILE A 222 19.33 -12.75 -3.39
C ILE A 222 18.59 -11.57 -4.04
N ASN A 223 19.18 -10.99 -5.08
CA ASN A 223 18.57 -9.87 -5.82
C ASN A 223 17.29 -10.28 -6.53
N LYS A 224 17.23 -11.47 -7.13
CA LYS A 224 15.99 -12.02 -7.70
C LYS A 224 14.90 -12.15 -6.64
N PHE A 225 15.25 -12.63 -5.44
CA PHE A 225 14.28 -12.77 -4.35
C PHE A 225 13.75 -11.41 -3.86
N ILE A 226 14.66 -10.44 -3.63
CA ILE A 226 14.31 -9.07 -3.23
C ILE A 226 13.44 -8.42 -4.31
N GLY A 227 13.87 -8.46 -5.56
CA GLY A 227 13.14 -7.90 -6.70
C GLY A 227 11.75 -8.53 -6.87
N THR A 228 11.62 -9.84 -6.67
CA THR A 228 10.31 -10.51 -6.72
C THR A 228 9.38 -10.01 -5.61
N CYS A 229 9.90 -9.80 -4.39
CA CYS A 229 9.11 -9.25 -3.29
C CYS A 229 8.73 -7.78 -3.55
N GLU A 230 9.61 -6.99 -4.14
CA GLU A 230 9.33 -5.59 -4.45
C GLU A 230 8.30 -5.41 -5.58
N THR A 231 8.30 -6.32 -6.55
CA THR A 231 7.44 -6.27 -7.75
C THR A 231 6.20 -7.15 -7.66
N ALA A 232 5.95 -7.80 -6.52
CA ALA A 232 4.79 -8.67 -6.31
C ALA A 232 3.48 -7.90 -6.53
N VAL A 233 2.60 -8.44 -7.38
CA VAL A 233 1.31 -7.83 -7.71
C VAL A 233 0.33 -8.09 -6.57
N ALA A 234 0.22 -7.14 -5.66
CA ALA A 234 -0.61 -7.28 -4.47
C ALA A 234 -2.10 -7.13 -4.78
N HIS A 235 -2.92 -8.10 -4.35
CA HIS A 235 -4.39 -8.02 -4.45
C HIS A 235 -5.05 -7.40 -3.21
N SER A 236 -4.29 -7.18 -2.14
CA SER A 236 -4.75 -6.48 -0.94
C SER A 236 -3.65 -5.60 -0.33
N PRO A 237 -4.00 -4.56 0.44
CA PRO A 237 -3.01 -3.78 1.19
C PRO A 237 -2.16 -4.61 2.17
N SER A 238 -2.72 -5.73 2.65
CA SER A 238 -2.00 -6.63 3.56
C SER A 238 -0.90 -7.40 2.82
N ASP A 239 -1.16 -7.80 1.58
CA ASP A 239 -0.22 -8.54 0.74
C ASP A 239 0.94 -7.65 0.33
N TYR A 240 0.64 -6.41 -0.08
CA TYR A 240 1.65 -5.40 -0.39
C TYR A 240 2.62 -5.19 0.78
N LYS A 241 2.08 -4.90 1.98
CA LYS A 241 2.89 -4.72 3.19
C LYS A 241 3.69 -5.98 3.54
N TYR A 242 3.14 -7.16 3.30
CA TYR A 242 3.81 -8.42 3.58
C TYR A 242 5.09 -8.57 2.75
N PHE A 243 4.99 -8.42 1.42
CA PHE A 243 6.14 -8.58 0.53
C PHE A 243 7.19 -7.49 0.73
N GLN A 244 6.76 -6.24 0.91
CA GLN A 244 7.69 -5.12 1.13
C GLN A 244 8.45 -5.24 2.46
N ARG A 245 7.82 -5.76 3.52
CA ARG A 245 8.52 -6.12 4.77
C ARG A 245 9.53 -7.24 4.58
N LYS A 246 9.27 -8.22 3.70
CA LYS A 246 10.22 -9.29 3.40
C LYS A 246 11.42 -8.75 2.64
N ALA A 247 11.20 -7.94 1.60
CA ALA A 247 12.27 -7.26 0.87
C ALA A 247 13.15 -6.41 1.81
N LEU A 248 12.53 -5.59 2.67
CA LEU A 248 13.25 -4.75 3.64
C LEU A 248 14.12 -5.59 4.59
N LYS A 249 13.59 -6.69 5.15
CA LYS A 249 14.35 -7.57 6.03
C LYS A 249 15.59 -8.13 5.34
N MET A 250 15.48 -8.47 4.05
CA MET A 250 16.61 -8.99 3.26
C MET A 250 17.66 -7.91 3.03
N MET A 251 17.24 -6.70 2.65
CA MET A 251 18.13 -5.57 2.47
C MET A 251 18.87 -5.21 3.78
N MET A 252 18.17 -5.17 4.91
CA MET A 252 18.78 -4.94 6.21
C MET A 252 19.79 -6.05 6.59
N ALA A 253 19.48 -7.31 6.28
CA ALA A 253 20.39 -8.43 6.55
C ALA A 253 21.70 -8.31 5.74
N LEU A 254 21.61 -7.88 4.48
CA LEU A 254 22.78 -7.60 3.64
C LEU A 254 23.64 -6.48 4.24
N ILE A 255 23.03 -5.33 4.54
CA ILE A 255 23.73 -4.17 5.11
C ILE A 255 24.39 -4.53 6.45
N TYR A 256 23.66 -5.23 7.33
CA TYR A 256 24.19 -5.68 8.60
C TYR A 256 25.41 -6.58 8.44
N LEU A 257 25.36 -7.55 7.53
CA LEU A 257 26.48 -8.46 7.27
C LEU A 257 27.69 -7.69 6.72
N ALA A 258 27.47 -6.80 5.75
CA ALA A 258 28.53 -5.99 5.16
C ALA A 258 29.20 -5.09 6.22
N LYS A 259 28.41 -4.44 7.09
CA LYS A 259 28.89 -3.60 8.21
C LYS A 259 29.69 -4.43 9.20
N ARG A 260 29.16 -5.59 9.63
CA ARG A 260 29.83 -6.50 10.59
C ARG A 260 31.16 -7.04 10.07
N LYS A 261 31.29 -7.20 8.76
CA LYS A 261 32.51 -7.69 8.11
C LYS A 261 33.40 -6.59 7.56
N GLN A 262 33.08 -5.33 7.84
CA GLN A 262 33.86 -4.15 7.44
C GLN A 262 34.15 -4.11 5.93
N VAL A 263 33.23 -4.64 5.12
CA VAL A 263 33.29 -4.57 3.64
C VAL A 263 32.32 -3.54 3.07
N LEU A 264 31.48 -2.95 3.93
CA LEU A 264 30.56 -1.88 3.56
C LEU A 264 31.35 -0.58 3.44
N ASP A 265 31.33 0.03 2.26
CA ASP A 265 31.86 1.38 2.10
C ASP A 265 31.11 2.35 3.04
N LYS A 266 31.77 3.44 3.42
CA LYS A 266 31.09 4.52 4.17
C LYS A 266 29.86 4.97 3.35
N PRO A 267 28.76 5.36 4.03
CA PRO A 267 27.55 5.81 3.34
C PRO A 267 27.92 6.87 2.30
N TYR A 268 27.37 6.72 1.09
CA TYR A 268 27.67 7.62 -0.01
C TYR A 268 27.15 9.02 0.31
N ALA A 269 28.08 9.94 0.60
CA ALA A 269 27.84 11.35 0.85
C ALA A 269 28.52 12.15 -0.28
N PRO A 270 27.80 12.50 -1.36
CA PRO A 270 28.38 13.14 -2.55
C PRO A 270 29.08 14.48 -2.26
N GLU A 271 28.84 15.10 -1.10
CA GLU A 271 29.43 16.38 -0.70
C GLU A 271 30.85 16.28 -0.09
N LEU A 272 31.31 15.07 0.28
CA LEU A 272 32.67 14.85 0.84
C LEU A 272 33.72 14.51 -0.22
N GLU A 273 33.32 14.30 -1.47
CA GLU A 273 34.25 14.22 -2.58
C GLU A 273 34.68 15.64 -2.97
N ALA A 274 35.70 16.17 -2.28
CA ALA A 274 36.39 17.37 -2.74
C ALA A 274 36.77 17.17 -4.23
N PRO A 275 36.53 18.18 -5.11
CA PRO A 275 36.86 18.07 -6.51
C PRO A 275 38.33 17.65 -6.64
N LYS A 276 38.57 16.44 -7.17
CA LYS A 276 39.93 15.93 -7.36
C LYS A 276 40.67 16.95 -8.22
N PRO A 277 41.82 17.49 -7.78
CA PRO A 277 42.56 18.44 -8.58
C PRO A 277 42.91 17.78 -9.91
N VAL A 278 42.48 18.43 -10.99
CA VAL A 278 42.80 18.02 -12.36
C VAL A 278 44.32 17.89 -12.46
N LYS A 279 44.82 16.65 -12.57
CA LYS A 279 46.23 16.40 -12.81
C LYS A 279 46.56 17.02 -14.16
N LYS A 280 47.23 18.18 -14.15
CA LYS A 280 47.77 18.81 -15.36
C LYS A 280 48.59 17.76 -16.10
N ALA A 281 48.14 17.42 -17.31
CA ALA A 281 48.87 16.52 -18.19
C ALA A 281 50.29 17.04 -18.36
N ARG A 282 51.26 16.23 -17.95
CA ARG A 282 52.69 16.52 -18.09
C ARG A 282 52.99 16.43 -19.58
N LYS A 283 53.08 17.57 -20.27
CA LYS A 283 53.49 17.63 -21.69
C LYS A 283 54.83 16.92 -21.83
N SER A 284 54.85 15.78 -22.51
CA SER A 284 56.07 15.10 -22.91
C SER A 284 56.83 16.01 -23.89
N ARG A 285 58.08 16.31 -23.54
CA ARG A 285 59.04 17.01 -24.40
C ARG A 285 59.54 16.01 -25.43
N THR A 286 59.04 16.08 -26.66
CA THR A 286 59.59 15.32 -27.79
C THR A 286 60.94 15.95 -28.15
N LYS A 287 62.05 15.22 -27.91
CA LYS A 287 63.37 15.59 -28.44
C LYS A 287 63.32 15.46 -29.96
N LYS A 288 63.51 16.58 -30.68
CA LYS A 288 63.92 16.54 -32.09
C LYS A 288 65.35 15.99 -32.15
N LYS A 289 65.56 14.95 -32.96
CA LYS A 289 66.89 14.53 -33.41
C LYS A 289 67.35 15.54 -34.48
N GLU A 290 68.56 16.06 -34.27
CA GLU A 290 69.34 16.74 -35.30
C GLU A 290 69.80 15.72 -36.35
N THR A 291 69.77 16.15 -37.61
CA THR A 291 70.53 15.62 -38.74
C THR A 291 71.05 16.82 -39.49
#